data_AF-A0A645H6J5-F1
#
_entry.id   AF-A0A645H6J5-F1
#
_cell.length_a   1.000
_cell.length_b   1.000
_cell.length_c   1.000
_cell.angle_alpha   90.00
_cell.angle_beta   90.00
_cell.angle_gamma   90.00
#
_symmetry.space_group_name_H-M   'P 1'
#
loop_
_entity.id
_entity.type
_entity.pdbx_description
1 polymer ?
#
loop_
_entity_poly.entity_id
_entity_poly.type
_entity_poly.pdbx_seq_one_letter_code
_entity_poly.pdbx_strand_id
1 'polypeptide(L)'
;MHSSLNPLTGLVPLAGMWFNVAFGGVGVGFLGMFTYIIVAVFISGMMVGRTPEYLGRKVEAREMKYALPILLLHPLCILGGLALFCVIPSWGRDTVLNPGFHGFTEMVYEFTSASANNGSGFEGLRDNTVPWNIATGIIMLICRFVPIILSLAIAGSLSEKKFVPETVGTLKTDTALFGGVLAGMVVFIGALLFLPLAVLGPVAEYLTTMGL
;
A
#
# COMPACT_ATOMS: atom_id res chain seq x y z
N MET A 1 -12.49 -4.59 18.58
CA MET A 1 -12.04 -5.60 17.61
C MET A 1 -12.66 -5.28 16.27
N HIS A 2 -11.86 -5.18 15.20
CA HIS A 2 -12.39 -4.76 13.89
C HIS A 2 -13.26 -5.84 13.22
N SER A 3 -13.13 -7.11 13.60
CA SER A 3 -13.98 -8.21 13.09
C SER A 3 -15.47 -8.01 13.36
N SER A 4 -15.86 -7.23 14.38
CA SER A 4 -17.28 -6.98 14.68
C SER A 4 -17.88 -5.78 13.92
N LEU A 5 -17.11 -5.15 13.03
CA LEU A 5 -17.63 -4.06 12.19
C LEU A 5 -18.52 -4.61 11.08
N ASN A 6 -19.48 -3.80 10.64
CA ASN A 6 -20.20 -4.08 9.40
C ASN A 6 -19.21 -4.21 8.23
N PRO A 7 -19.48 -5.04 7.21
CA PRO A 7 -18.46 -5.40 6.21
C PRO A 7 -17.86 -4.19 5.48
N LEU A 8 -18.70 -3.26 5.02
CA LEU A 8 -18.23 -2.01 4.39
C LEU A 8 -17.51 -1.08 5.36
N THR A 9 -17.85 -1.10 6.64
CA THR A 9 -17.12 -0.35 7.66
C THR A 9 -15.75 -0.96 7.92
N GLY A 10 -15.62 -2.28 7.88
CA GLY A 10 -14.34 -3.00 7.94
C GLY A 10 -13.43 -2.78 6.73
N LEU A 11 -14.00 -2.43 5.57
CA LEU A 11 -13.24 -2.04 4.38
C LEU A 11 -12.50 -0.70 4.54
N VAL A 12 -13.01 0.22 5.37
CA VAL A 12 -12.37 1.53 5.59
C VAL A 12 -10.97 1.41 6.22
N PRO A 13 -10.75 0.70 7.34
CA PRO A 13 -9.41 0.51 7.88
C PRO A 13 -8.52 -0.31 6.95
N LEU A 14 -9.05 -1.28 6.20
CA LEU A 14 -8.30 -2.00 5.16
C LEU A 14 -7.78 -1.03 4.09
N ALA A 15 -8.63 -0.17 3.54
CA ALA A 15 -8.24 0.83 2.56
C ALA A 15 -7.21 1.82 3.13
N GLY A 16 -7.38 2.24 4.39
CA GLY A 16 -6.40 3.08 5.09
C GLY A 16 -5.01 2.43 5.14
N MET A 17 -4.94 1.12 5.43
CA MET A 17 -3.69 0.37 5.44
C MET A 17 -3.12 0.13 4.05
N TRP A 18 -3.96 -0.16 3.05
CA TRP A 18 -3.54 -0.34 1.66
C TRP A 18 -2.93 0.92 1.05
N PHE A 19 -3.47 2.09 1.41
CA PHE A 19 -2.90 3.36 0.97
C PHE A 19 -1.68 3.75 1.80
N ASN A 20 -1.70 3.58 3.13
CA ASN A 20 -0.62 3.90 4.09
C ASN A 20 0.04 5.29 3.94
N VAL A 21 -0.71 6.28 3.47
CA VAL A 21 -0.18 7.64 3.21
C VAL A 21 -0.99 8.77 3.81
N ALA A 22 -2.23 8.50 4.22
CA ALA A 22 -3.10 9.48 4.87
C ALA A 22 -2.76 9.55 6.37
N PHE A 23 -1.84 10.45 6.75
CA PHE A 23 -1.32 10.55 8.12
C PHE A 23 -0.83 9.20 8.68
N GLY A 24 -0.02 8.50 7.87
CA GLY A 24 0.52 7.19 8.21
C GLY A 24 1.51 7.21 9.39
N GLY A 25 2.19 6.08 9.60
CA GLY A 25 3.10 5.90 10.74
C GLY A 25 4.21 6.96 10.82
N VAL A 26 4.72 7.18 12.03
CA VAL A 26 5.75 8.21 12.31
C VAL A 26 6.95 8.04 11.38
N GLY A 27 7.18 9.04 10.52
CA GLY A 27 8.20 9.04 9.47
C GLY A 27 7.80 8.24 8.23
N VAL A 28 7.40 6.97 8.40
CA VAL A 28 7.12 6.06 7.26
C VAL A 28 5.94 6.47 6.39
N GLY A 29 4.90 7.08 6.96
CA GLY A 29 3.77 7.60 6.18
C GLY A 29 4.20 8.72 5.22
N PHE A 30 5.14 9.56 5.66
CA PHE A 30 5.75 10.56 4.77
C PHE A 30 6.64 9.92 3.71
N LEU A 31 7.40 8.87 4.02
CA LEU A 31 8.19 8.14 3.02
C LEU A 31 7.31 7.49 1.94
N GLY A 32 6.17 6.94 2.35
CA GLY A 32 5.14 6.45 1.41
C GLY A 32 4.63 7.58 0.51
N MET A 33 4.23 8.71 1.10
CA MET A 33 3.76 9.87 0.35
C MET A 33 4.83 10.41 -0.61
N PHE A 34 6.09 10.48 -0.16
CA PHE A 34 7.23 10.88 -0.98
C PHE A 34 7.40 9.96 -2.18
N THR A 35 7.26 8.64 -2.00
CA THR A 35 7.31 7.69 -3.10
C THR A 35 6.20 7.95 -4.13
N TYR A 36 4.97 8.20 -3.68
CA TYR A 36 3.87 8.59 -4.58
C TYR A 36 4.12 9.92 -5.30
N ILE A 37 4.73 10.91 -4.64
CA ILE A 37 5.12 12.17 -5.28
C ILE A 37 6.12 11.92 -6.42
N ILE A 38 7.15 11.10 -6.19
CA ILE A 38 8.14 10.76 -7.22
C ILE A 38 7.46 10.12 -8.44
N VAL A 39 6.55 9.17 -8.20
CA VAL A 39 5.80 8.51 -9.28
C VAL A 39 4.82 9.48 -9.98
N ALA A 40 4.12 10.31 -9.22
CA ALA A 40 3.16 11.28 -9.75
C ALA A 40 3.85 12.33 -10.62
N VAL A 41 4.99 12.87 -10.19
CA VAL A 41 5.82 13.78 -10.98
C VAL A 41 6.33 13.10 -12.24
N PHE A 42 6.80 11.85 -12.13
CA PHE A 42 7.29 11.07 -13.26
C PHE A 42 6.22 10.90 -14.34
N ILE A 43 5.04 10.42 -13.95
CA ILE A 43 3.92 10.19 -14.87
C ILE A 43 3.41 11.52 -15.44
N SER A 44 3.24 12.55 -14.60
CA SER A 44 2.76 13.86 -15.03
C SER A 44 3.70 14.49 -16.05
N GLY A 45 5.02 14.47 -15.79
CA GLY A 45 6.02 14.99 -16.72
C GLY A 45 5.97 14.28 -18.06
N MET A 46 5.92 12.94 -18.06
CA MET A 46 5.81 12.15 -19.29
C MET A 46 4.52 12.44 -20.07
N MET A 47 3.37 12.59 -19.40
CA MET A 47 2.09 12.87 -20.05
C MET A 47 2.09 14.19 -20.82
N VAL A 48 2.81 15.20 -20.35
CA VAL A 48 2.93 16.52 -21.01
C VAL A 48 4.19 16.63 -21.90
N GLY A 49 4.93 15.53 -22.09
CA GLY A 49 6.14 15.51 -22.91
C GLY A 49 7.31 16.32 -22.33
N ARG A 50 7.36 16.47 -21.01
CA ARG A 50 8.43 17.19 -20.28
C ARG A 50 9.26 16.24 -19.43
N THR A 51 10.50 16.62 -19.16
CA THR A 51 11.33 15.88 -18.21
C THR A 51 10.72 15.99 -16.81
N PRO A 52 10.46 14.87 -16.11
CA PRO A 52 9.95 14.93 -14.76
C PRO A 52 10.93 15.59 -13.79
N GLU A 53 10.41 16.41 -12.89
CA GLU A 53 11.22 17.19 -11.97
C GLU A 53 10.48 17.41 -10.65
N TYR A 54 11.17 17.20 -9.53
CA TYR A 54 10.69 17.50 -8.20
C TYR A 54 11.68 18.40 -7.48
N LEU A 55 11.22 19.57 -7.02
CA LEU A 55 12.02 20.57 -6.30
C LEU A 55 13.34 20.94 -7.00
N GLY A 56 13.30 21.19 -8.31
CA GLY A 56 14.51 21.56 -9.06
C GLY A 56 15.40 20.37 -9.43
N ARG A 57 15.03 19.13 -9.10
CA ARG A 57 15.83 17.93 -9.36
C ARG A 57 15.10 17.01 -10.33
N LYS A 58 15.80 16.59 -11.39
CA LYS A 58 15.24 15.68 -12.40
C LYS A 58 14.94 14.31 -11.79
N VAL A 59 13.74 13.79 -12.02
CA VAL A 59 13.36 12.42 -11.68
C VAL A 59 13.52 11.56 -12.94
N GLU A 60 14.41 10.58 -12.88
CA GLU A 60 14.80 9.75 -14.02
C GLU A 60 14.50 8.27 -13.74
N ALA A 61 14.84 7.40 -14.70
CA ALA A 61 14.62 5.97 -14.57
C ALA A 61 15.29 5.35 -13.34
N ARG A 62 16.38 5.95 -12.82
CA ARG A 62 17.06 5.46 -11.60
C ARG A 62 16.17 5.60 -10.38
N GLU A 63 15.56 6.77 -10.15
CA GLU A 63 14.65 6.97 -9.01
C GLU A 63 13.41 6.09 -9.14
N MET A 64 12.90 5.90 -10.36
CA MET A 64 11.76 5.01 -10.60
C MET A 64 12.07 3.54 -10.30
N LYS A 65 13.30 3.07 -10.57
CA LYS A 65 13.74 1.72 -10.21
C LYS A 65 13.76 1.49 -8.69
N TYR A 66 13.89 2.54 -7.88
CA TYR A 66 13.77 2.45 -6.43
C TYR A 66 12.32 2.62 -5.97
N ALA A 67 11.56 3.53 -6.58
CA ALA A 67 10.18 3.81 -6.19
C ALA A 67 9.21 2.65 -6.46
N LEU A 68 9.36 1.96 -7.61
CA LEU A 68 8.44 0.88 -8.00
C LEU A 68 8.49 -0.31 -7.04
N PRO A 69 9.66 -0.85 -6.63
CA PRO A 69 9.69 -1.88 -5.60
C PRO A 69 9.06 -1.48 -4.28
N ILE A 70 9.15 -0.21 -3.85
CA ILE A 70 8.48 0.27 -2.63
C ILE A 70 6.97 0.10 -2.75
N LEU A 71 6.38 0.54 -3.86
CA LEU A 71 4.94 0.45 -4.10
C LEU A 71 4.46 -0.99 -4.27
N LEU A 72 5.25 -1.84 -4.93
CA LEU A 72 4.86 -3.22 -5.25
C LEU A 72 5.10 -4.19 -4.09
N LEU A 73 5.99 -3.87 -3.16
CA LEU A 73 6.29 -4.76 -2.04
C LEU A 73 5.06 -5.01 -1.16
N HIS A 74 4.28 -3.96 -0.87
CA HIS A 74 3.08 -4.05 -0.06
C HIS A 74 2.05 -5.05 -0.63
N PRO A 75 1.54 -4.90 -1.87
CA PRO A 75 0.61 -5.87 -2.45
C PRO A 75 1.24 -7.25 -2.66
N LEU A 76 2.54 -7.34 -3.00
CA LEU A 76 3.20 -8.64 -3.17
C LEU A 76 3.24 -9.45 -1.89
N CYS A 77 3.57 -8.82 -0.76
CA CYS A 77 3.57 -9.49 0.54
C CYS A 77 2.17 -9.90 0.97
N ILE A 78 1.16 -9.05 0.76
CA ILE A 78 -0.23 -9.35 1.10
C ILE A 78 -0.74 -10.51 0.24
N LEU A 79 -0.68 -10.38 -1.09
CA LEU A 79 -1.23 -11.36 -2.03
C LEU A 79 -0.45 -12.68 -1.98
N GLY A 80 0.88 -12.62 -1.88
CA GLY A 80 1.73 -13.80 -1.78
C GLY A 80 1.51 -14.58 -0.48
N GLY A 81 1.44 -13.88 0.65
CA GLY A 81 1.12 -14.49 1.95
C GLY A 81 -0.27 -15.10 1.96
N LEU A 82 -1.27 -14.33 1.50
CA LEU A 82 -2.65 -14.79 1.40
C LEU A 82 -2.80 -16.01 0.49
N ALA A 83 -2.15 -16.02 -0.67
CA ALA A 83 -2.20 -17.16 -1.60
C ALA A 83 -1.66 -18.43 -0.94
N LEU A 84 -0.52 -18.33 -0.25
CA LEU A 84 0.10 -19.46 0.44
C LEU A 84 -0.80 -20.01 1.57
N PHE A 85 -1.36 -19.13 2.40
CA PHE A 85 -2.23 -19.52 3.52
C PHE A 85 -3.61 -19.99 3.07
N CYS A 86 -4.08 -19.54 1.91
CA CYS A 86 -5.27 -20.08 1.28
C CYS A 86 -5.06 -21.49 0.72
N VAL A 87 -3.85 -21.85 0.28
CA VAL A 87 -3.54 -23.17 -0.31
C VAL A 87 -3.27 -24.23 0.76
N ILE A 88 -2.75 -23.84 1.92
CA ILE A 88 -2.44 -24.76 3.03
C ILE A 88 -3.46 -24.53 4.17
N PRO A 89 -4.53 -25.35 4.26
CA PRO A 89 -5.65 -25.08 5.19
C PRO A 89 -5.22 -24.95 6.65
N SER A 90 -4.30 -25.80 7.10
CA SER A 90 -3.80 -25.80 8.48
C SER A 90 -3.00 -24.56 8.86
N TRP A 91 -2.57 -23.75 7.88
CA TRP A 91 -1.87 -22.49 8.13
C TRP A 91 -2.85 -21.31 8.17
N GLY A 92 -3.85 -21.30 7.28
CA GLY A 92 -4.79 -20.19 7.15
C GLY A 92 -6.23 -20.57 7.48
N ARG A 93 -6.87 -21.36 6.60
CA ARG A 93 -8.33 -21.62 6.66
C ARG A 93 -8.81 -22.23 7.98
N ASP A 94 -7.99 -23.05 8.65
CA ASP A 94 -8.38 -23.70 9.91
C ASP A 94 -8.21 -22.75 11.13
N THR A 95 -7.66 -21.55 10.90
CA THR A 95 -7.40 -20.54 11.93
C THR A 95 -8.42 -19.41 11.96
N VAL A 96 -9.29 -19.30 10.95
CA VAL A 96 -10.34 -18.26 10.90
C VAL A 96 -11.43 -18.56 11.93
N LEU A 97 -12.02 -17.52 12.50
CA LEU A 97 -13.13 -17.64 13.44
C LEU A 97 -14.46 -17.63 12.71
N ASN A 98 -14.61 -16.72 11.75
CA ASN A 98 -15.86 -16.53 11.02
C ASN A 98 -15.80 -17.26 9.67
N PRO A 99 -16.82 -18.06 9.30
CA PRO A 99 -16.83 -18.75 8.01
C PRO A 99 -17.08 -17.79 6.84
N GLY A 100 -16.82 -18.27 5.62
CA GLY A 100 -17.15 -17.55 4.38
C GLY A 100 -16.27 -16.32 4.11
N PHE A 101 -16.88 -15.27 3.54
CA PHE A 101 -16.19 -14.04 3.12
C PHE A 101 -15.56 -13.27 4.29
N HIS A 102 -16.15 -13.35 5.48
CA HIS A 102 -15.59 -12.71 6.67
C HIS A 102 -14.26 -13.37 7.09
N GLY A 103 -14.19 -14.70 7.10
CA GLY A 103 -12.96 -15.43 7.40
C GLY A 103 -11.85 -15.19 6.38
N PHE A 104 -12.21 -15.04 5.10
CA PHE A 104 -11.25 -14.57 4.09
C PHE A 104 -10.73 -13.18 4.43
N THR A 105 -11.62 -12.27 4.85
CA THR A 105 -11.26 -10.92 5.26
C THR A 105 -10.38 -10.90 6.51
N GLU A 106 -10.57 -11.82 7.46
CA GLU A 106 -9.68 -11.99 8.63
C GLU A 106 -8.23 -12.24 8.20
N MET A 107 -8.00 -13.16 7.27
CA MET A 107 -6.66 -13.45 6.74
C MET A 107 -6.10 -12.26 5.93
N VAL A 108 -6.93 -11.62 5.09
CA VAL A 108 -6.54 -10.43 4.33
C VAL A 108 -6.10 -9.31 5.28
N TYR A 109 -6.86 -9.11 6.37
CA TYR A 109 -6.59 -8.07 7.34
C TYR A 109 -5.26 -8.29 8.04
N GLU A 110 -4.97 -9.54 8.45
CA GLU A 110 -3.72 -9.86 9.13
C GLU A 110 -2.49 -9.59 8.24
N PHE A 111 -2.50 -10.11 7.01
CA PHE A 111 -1.42 -9.82 6.05
C PHE A 111 -1.32 -8.34 5.69
N THR A 112 -2.45 -7.66 5.56
CA THR A 112 -2.50 -6.22 5.30
C THR A 112 -1.86 -5.44 6.45
N SER A 113 -2.23 -5.74 7.69
CA SER A 113 -1.72 -5.07 8.89
C SER A 113 -0.23 -5.31 9.08
N ALA A 114 0.22 -6.56 8.92
CA ALA A 114 1.64 -6.92 8.98
C ALA A 114 2.45 -6.17 7.91
N SER A 115 1.97 -6.15 6.66
CA SER A 115 2.66 -5.47 5.57
C SER A 115 2.62 -3.94 5.70
N ALA A 116 1.55 -3.39 6.26
CA ALA A 116 1.42 -1.96 6.54
C ALA A 116 2.22 -1.51 7.78
N ASN A 117 2.78 -2.46 8.56
CA ASN A 117 3.30 -2.24 9.90
C ASN A 117 2.30 -1.46 10.79
N ASN A 118 1.02 -1.75 10.66
CA ASN A 118 -0.05 -1.04 11.37
C ASN A 118 -0.24 -1.60 12.79
N GLY A 119 -0.34 -2.93 12.91
CA GLY A 119 -0.49 -3.64 14.18
C GLY A 119 -1.93 -3.74 14.70
N SER A 120 -2.93 -3.25 13.95
CA SER A 120 -4.33 -3.58 14.24
C SER A 120 -4.66 -5.00 13.80
N GLY A 121 -5.64 -5.62 14.46
CA GLY A 121 -6.17 -6.92 14.07
C GLY A 121 -7.69 -6.90 13.92
N PHE A 122 -8.19 -7.85 13.13
CA PHE A 122 -9.59 -8.25 13.22
C PHE A 122 -9.87 -8.94 14.56
N GLU A 123 -8.86 -9.62 15.12
CA GLU A 123 -8.86 -10.27 16.43
C GLU A 123 -9.83 -11.46 16.56
N GLY A 124 -10.35 -11.97 15.44
CA GLY A 124 -11.00 -13.28 15.35
C GLY A 124 -10.02 -14.39 14.92
N LEU A 125 -9.04 -14.03 14.09
CA LEU A 125 -8.05 -14.96 13.56
C LEU A 125 -7.20 -15.56 14.69
N ARG A 126 -7.08 -16.90 14.71
CA ARG A 126 -6.23 -17.63 15.66
C ARG A 126 -4.80 -17.66 15.15
N ASP A 127 -4.16 -16.50 15.15
CA ASP A 127 -2.86 -16.21 14.54
C ASP A 127 -1.64 -16.56 15.40
N ASN A 128 -1.83 -16.97 16.66
CA ASN A 128 -0.74 -17.49 17.50
C ASN A 128 -0.35 -18.93 17.11
N THR A 129 0.11 -19.09 15.87
CA THR A 129 0.66 -20.33 15.32
C THR A 129 2.02 -20.05 14.71
N VAL A 130 2.86 -21.08 14.62
CA VAL A 130 4.21 -20.95 14.06
C VAL A 130 4.18 -20.39 12.61
N PRO A 131 3.31 -20.86 11.69
CA PRO A 131 3.23 -20.29 10.35
C PRO A 131 2.89 -18.79 10.32
N TRP A 132 1.85 -18.37 11.04
CA TRP A 132 1.45 -16.96 11.10
C TRP A 132 2.57 -16.08 11.66
N ASN A 133 3.12 -16.45 12.84
CA ASN A 133 4.20 -15.72 13.49
C ASN A 133 5.43 -15.53 12.58
N ILE A 134 5.84 -16.58 11.85
CA ILE A 134 6.97 -16.50 10.93
C ILE A 134 6.63 -15.62 9.72
N ALA A 135 5.47 -15.85 9.09
CA ALA A 135 5.08 -15.14 7.87
C ALA A 135 4.90 -13.64 8.12
N THR A 136 4.11 -13.27 9.14
CA THR A 136 3.87 -11.86 9.49
C THR A 136 5.14 -11.21 10.02
N GLY A 137 5.95 -11.93 10.80
CA GLY A 137 7.28 -11.49 11.25
C GLY A 137 8.20 -11.09 10.10
N ILE A 138 8.33 -11.96 9.09
CA ILE A 138 9.14 -11.69 7.89
C ILE A 138 8.57 -10.52 7.09
N ILE A 139 7.25 -10.51 6.85
CA ILE A 139 6.58 -9.46 6.10
C ILE A 139 6.77 -8.10 6.77
N MET A 140 6.61 -8.03 8.09
CA MET A 140 6.83 -6.81 8.86
C MET A 140 8.24 -6.27 8.69
N LEU A 141 9.27 -7.12 8.79
CA LEU A 141 10.66 -6.71 8.63
C LEU A 141 10.93 -6.18 7.22
N ILE A 142 10.53 -6.92 6.19
CA ILE A 142 10.79 -6.55 4.80
C ILE A 142 10.02 -5.28 4.42
N CYS A 143 8.73 -5.21 4.75
CA CYS A 143 7.89 -4.03 4.45
C CYS A 143 8.24 -2.80 5.29
N ARG A 144 8.99 -2.96 6.39
CA ARG A 144 9.52 -1.84 7.14
C ARG A 144 10.83 -1.32 6.54
N PHE A 145 11.83 -2.19 6.40
CA PHE A 145 13.19 -1.74 6.13
C PHE A 145 13.47 -1.49 4.66
N VAL A 146 12.87 -2.27 3.74
CA VAL A 146 13.10 -2.07 2.30
C VAL A 146 12.57 -0.70 1.84
N PRO A 147 11.32 -0.29 2.18
CA PRO A 147 10.85 1.06 1.84
C PRO A 147 11.72 2.19 2.40
N ILE A 148 12.22 2.04 3.63
CA ILE A 148 13.12 3.02 4.23
C ILE A 148 14.43 3.12 3.42
N ILE A 149 15.08 1.99 3.16
CA ILE A 149 16.37 1.94 2.45
C ILE A 149 16.22 2.54 1.04
N LEU A 150 15.17 2.14 0.31
CA LEU A 150 14.96 2.60 -1.06
C LEU A 150 14.56 4.08 -1.11
N SER A 151 13.77 4.58 -0.16
CA SER A 151 13.44 6.02 -0.08
C SER A 151 14.69 6.86 0.19
N LEU A 152 15.59 6.38 1.05
CA LEU A 152 16.89 7.02 1.27
C LEU A 152 17.77 6.96 0.02
N ALA A 153 17.73 5.88 -0.75
CA ALA A 153 18.44 5.78 -2.03
C ALA A 153 17.91 6.78 -3.05
N ILE A 154 16.60 7.02 -3.11
CA ILE A 154 16.00 8.08 -3.94
C ILE A 154 16.52 9.45 -3.49
N ALA A 155 16.47 9.75 -2.19
CA ALA A 155 16.93 11.02 -1.65
C ALA A 155 18.43 11.26 -1.95
N GLY A 156 19.27 10.23 -1.76
CA GLY A 156 20.69 10.25 -2.12
C GLY A 156 20.89 10.56 -3.60
N SER A 157 20.20 9.80 -4.48
CA SER A 157 20.28 9.98 -5.94
C SER A 157 19.87 11.38 -6.39
N LEU A 158 18.81 11.95 -5.80
CA LEU A 158 18.37 13.31 -6.12
C LEU A 158 19.34 14.39 -5.62
N SER A 159 20.04 14.15 -4.51
CA SER A 159 20.96 15.12 -3.92
C SER A 159 22.21 15.36 -4.79
N GLU A 160 22.64 14.35 -5.54
CA GLU A 160 23.77 14.43 -6.48
C GLU A 160 23.44 15.18 -7.78
N LYS A 161 22.14 15.35 -8.10
CA LYS A 161 21.72 15.98 -9.36
C LYS A 161 21.88 17.48 -9.29
N LYS A 162 22.17 18.14 -10.41
CA LYS A 162 22.19 19.60 -10.50
C LYS A 162 20.78 20.18 -10.38
N PHE A 163 20.67 21.37 -9.79
CA PHE A 163 19.43 22.13 -9.74
C PHE A 163 19.08 22.66 -11.14
N VAL A 164 17.82 22.52 -11.54
CA VAL A 164 17.27 23.03 -12.80
C VAL A 164 16.41 24.26 -12.47
N PRO A 165 16.68 25.43 -13.06
CA PRO A 165 15.84 26.61 -12.87
C PRO A 165 14.42 26.41 -13.40
N GLU A 166 13.44 27.00 -12.72
CA GLU A 166 12.06 26.97 -13.17
C GLU A 166 11.88 27.65 -14.53
N THR A 167 11.04 27.04 -15.36
CA THR A 167 10.66 27.55 -16.69
C THR A 167 9.14 27.55 -16.82
N VAL A 168 8.63 28.14 -17.90
CA VAL A 168 7.20 28.08 -18.25
C VAL A 168 6.66 26.65 -18.41
N GLY A 169 7.54 25.66 -18.64
CA GLY A 169 7.17 24.26 -18.78
C GLY A 169 7.33 23.42 -17.50
N THR A 170 7.75 24.03 -16.39
CA THR A 170 7.95 23.33 -15.11
C THR A 170 6.60 22.99 -14.47
N LEU A 171 6.43 21.73 -14.11
CA LEU A 171 5.24 21.27 -13.38
C LEU A 171 5.27 21.81 -11.95
N LYS A 172 4.29 22.64 -11.59
CA LYS A 172 4.17 23.21 -10.24
C LYS A 172 3.54 22.22 -9.26
N THR A 173 4.36 21.67 -8.36
CA THR A 173 3.97 20.64 -7.38
C THR A 173 3.31 21.20 -6.11
N ASP A 174 3.18 22.51 -6.00
CA ASP A 174 2.58 23.27 -4.90
C ASP A 174 1.16 23.78 -5.23
N THR A 175 0.56 23.26 -6.30
CA THR A 175 -0.77 23.68 -6.79
C THR A 175 -1.87 22.69 -6.39
N ALA A 176 -3.10 23.18 -6.31
CA ALA A 176 -4.28 22.33 -6.10
C ALA A 176 -4.44 21.28 -7.22
N LEU A 177 -4.04 21.61 -8.45
CA LEU A 177 -4.03 20.67 -9.56
C LEU A 177 -3.11 19.47 -9.28
N PHE A 178 -1.86 19.73 -8.88
CA PHE A 178 -0.93 18.65 -8.53
C PHE A 178 -1.41 17.87 -7.31
N GLY A 179 -1.99 18.54 -6.31
CA GLY A 179 -2.65 17.89 -5.18
C GLY A 179 -3.74 16.91 -5.61
N GLY A 180 -4.58 17.29 -6.57
CA GLY A 180 -5.60 16.43 -7.17
C GLY A 180 -5.01 15.24 -7.95
N VAL A 181 -3.95 15.47 -8.73
CA VAL A 181 -3.23 14.40 -9.45
C VAL A 181 -2.61 13.40 -8.48
N LEU A 182 -1.97 13.88 -7.41
CA LEU A 182 -1.35 13.04 -6.39
C LEU A 182 -2.41 12.22 -5.65
N ALA A 183 -3.52 12.83 -5.22
CA ALA A 183 -4.62 12.13 -4.57
C ALA A 183 -5.23 11.07 -5.50
N GLY A 184 -5.46 11.43 -6.77
CA GLY A 184 -5.92 10.49 -7.80
C GLY A 184 -4.98 9.32 -7.96
N MET A 185 -3.67 9.56 -8.04
CA MET A 185 -2.65 8.51 -8.17
C MET A 185 -2.69 7.52 -7.00
N VAL A 186 -2.77 8.02 -5.76
CA VAL A 186 -2.89 7.17 -4.55
C VAL A 186 -4.13 6.28 -4.64
N VAL A 187 -5.28 6.87 -4.98
CA VAL A 187 -6.54 6.14 -5.08
C VAL A 187 -6.51 5.12 -6.22
N PHE A 188 -6.05 5.50 -7.41
CA PHE A 188 -6.02 4.60 -8.56
C PHE A 188 -5.07 3.42 -8.35
N ILE A 189 -3.85 3.67 -7.87
CA ILE A 189 -2.88 2.60 -7.63
C ILE A 189 -3.41 1.66 -6.55
N GLY A 190 -3.85 2.18 -5.40
CA GLY A 190 -4.35 1.31 -4.33
C GLY A 190 -5.63 0.58 -4.71
N ALA A 191 -6.58 1.24 -5.40
CA ALA A 191 -7.80 0.59 -5.87
C ALA A 191 -7.47 -0.55 -6.85
N LEU A 192 -6.61 -0.33 -7.84
CA LEU A 192 -6.29 -1.36 -8.83
C LEU A 192 -5.56 -2.57 -8.22
N LEU A 193 -4.76 -2.36 -7.17
CA LEU A 193 -4.03 -3.43 -6.50
C LEU A 193 -4.91 -4.28 -5.59
N PHE A 194 -5.90 -3.68 -4.93
CA PHE A 194 -6.64 -4.33 -3.84
C PHE A 194 -8.14 -4.49 -4.09
N LEU A 195 -8.68 -3.97 -5.19
CA LEU A 195 -10.08 -4.17 -5.57
C LEU A 195 -10.47 -5.66 -5.61
N PRO A 196 -9.65 -6.59 -6.16
CA PRO A 196 -10.01 -8.01 -6.11
C PRO A 196 -10.19 -8.55 -4.69
N LEU A 197 -9.34 -8.12 -3.73
CA LEU A 197 -9.48 -8.52 -2.33
C LEU A 197 -10.71 -7.90 -1.67
N ALA A 198 -10.98 -6.62 -1.94
CA ALA A 198 -12.17 -5.93 -1.44
C ALA A 198 -13.45 -6.62 -1.94
N VAL A 199 -13.48 -6.99 -3.23
CA VAL A 199 -14.60 -7.68 -3.87
C VAL A 199 -14.81 -9.07 -3.26
N LEU A 200 -13.75 -9.87 -3.12
CA LEU A 200 -13.83 -11.24 -2.61
C LEU A 200 -14.05 -11.34 -1.09
N GLY A 201 -13.82 -10.27 -0.33
CA GLY A 201 -14.02 -10.22 1.12
C GLY A 201 -15.22 -9.35 1.51
N PRO A 202 -14.99 -8.12 2.00
CA PRO A 202 -16.03 -7.31 2.64
C PRO A 202 -17.18 -6.91 1.70
N VAL A 203 -16.94 -6.76 0.40
CA VAL A 203 -18.02 -6.43 -0.55
C VAL A 203 -18.91 -7.66 -0.79
N ALA A 204 -18.33 -8.85 -0.99
CA ALA A 204 -19.11 -10.08 -1.12
C ALA A 204 -19.93 -10.34 0.15
N GLU A 205 -19.33 -10.16 1.33
CA GLU A 205 -20.03 -10.28 2.61
C GLU A 205 -21.21 -9.30 2.72
N TYR A 206 -21.01 -8.04 2.35
CA TYR A 206 -22.08 -7.04 2.32
C TYR A 206 -23.23 -7.44 1.39
N LEU A 207 -22.93 -7.85 0.15
CA LEU A 207 -23.96 -8.21 -0.82
C LEU A 207 -24.75 -9.44 -0.36
N THR A 208 -24.07 -10.48 0.15
CA THR A 208 -24.73 -11.70 0.65
C THR A 208 -25.59 -11.41 1.88
N THR A 209 -25.15 -10.54 2.79
CA THR A 209 -25.98 -10.15 3.96
C THR A 209 -27.21 -9.32 3.55
N MET A 210 -27.19 -8.66 2.39
CA MET A 210 -28.38 -8.02 1.79
C MET A 210 -29.26 -8.97 0.98
N GLY A 211 -28.87 -10.24 0.80
CA GLY A 211 -29.58 -11.22 -0.03
C GLY A 211 -29.39 -11.03 -1.54
N LEU A 212 -28.30 -10.35 -1.94
CA LEU A 212 -27.89 -10.15 -3.34
C LEU A 212 -26.80 -11.14 -3.77
#